data_AF-A0A512NCI9-F1
#
_entry.id   AF-A0A512NCI9-F1
#
_cell.length_a   1.000
_cell.length_b   1.000
_cell.length_c   1.000
_cell.angle_alpha   90.00
_cell.angle_beta   90.00
_cell.angle_gamma   90.00
#
_symmetry.space_group_name_H-M   'P 1'
#
loop_
_entity.id
_entity.type
_entity.pdbx_description
1 polymer ?
#
loop_
_entity_poly.entity_id
_entity_poly.type
_entity_poly.pdbx_seq_one_letter_code
_entity_poly.pdbx_strand_id
1 'polypeptide(L)'
;MLATVEEETHAVVVDDAQVHRIDEVAAANARGGLLWRDEAGDWFACLKAEDDRRRRLWLQSWSAGFGAQAAVAESVAVSILGAVQPEQLGRLFLEGEDLAARYLYAWPHQPPFRSIVGSPSPDDAEALNRLSRIARKVGTIRDPLVLLVDERGLSALDAFRANVHASLREAEGLEEAWMGKGHGTVVRLAGILELLEWSATGSTSPPGHIGRERMEGAVALWESYFRPHATALFMQTAPTSTELQARRAARWLRSRGKRHVTREQVRREGLGRTVNAFGADQVLYRLRSANVVREVPDGWRATGGRPTNMWEVNPALAHTEGVPERAERAGTSPPPSGPGK
;
A
#
# COMPACT_ATOMS: atom_id res chain seq x y z
N MET A 1 -28.90 -25.58 39.49
CA MET A 1 -28.30 -24.29 39.12
C MET A 1 -27.44 -24.55 37.90
N LEU A 2 -28.09 -24.66 36.73
CA LEU A 2 -27.46 -25.01 35.46
C LEU A 2 -27.06 -23.72 34.76
N ALA A 3 -25.80 -23.69 34.31
CA ALA A 3 -25.18 -22.59 33.60
C ALA A 3 -25.91 -22.29 32.29
N THR A 4 -26.47 -21.09 32.18
CA THR A 4 -26.79 -20.47 30.90
C THR A 4 -25.66 -19.50 30.58
N VAL A 5 -24.60 -20.04 29.97
CA VAL A 5 -23.76 -19.24 29.09
C VAL A 5 -24.27 -19.56 27.70
N GLU A 6 -25.32 -18.85 27.27
CA GLU A 6 -25.63 -18.76 25.84
C GLU A 6 -24.50 -17.96 25.22
N GLU A 7 -23.47 -18.68 24.76
CA GLU A 7 -22.42 -18.12 23.91
C GLU A 7 -23.08 -17.90 22.55
N GLU A 8 -23.68 -16.72 22.34
CA GLU A 8 -24.29 -16.35 21.06
C GLU A 8 -23.23 -16.50 19.96
N THR A 9 -23.40 -17.52 19.13
CA THR A 9 -22.59 -17.83 17.96
C THR A 9 -22.91 -16.85 16.85
N HIS A 10 -22.49 -15.61 17.02
CA HIS A 10 -22.54 -14.60 15.97
C HIS A 10 -21.54 -14.97 14.87
N ALA A 11 -22.00 -14.99 13.62
CA ALA A 11 -21.15 -15.28 12.47
C ALA A 11 -20.00 -14.27 12.40
N VAL A 12 -18.76 -14.75 12.54
CA VAL A 12 -17.55 -13.92 12.46
C VAL A 12 -17.08 -13.78 11.02
N VAL A 13 -17.46 -14.72 10.14
CA VAL A 13 -17.05 -14.76 8.73
C VAL A 13 -18.28 -14.68 7.84
N VAL A 14 -18.23 -13.78 6.85
CA VAL A 14 -19.23 -13.62 5.79
C VAL A 14 -18.57 -14.03 4.48
N ASP A 15 -19.21 -14.95 3.76
CA ASP A 15 -18.75 -15.46 2.48
C ASP A 15 -19.46 -14.77 1.29
N ASP A 16 -19.15 -15.24 0.09
CA ASP A 16 -19.62 -14.68 -1.18
C ASP A 16 -21.14 -14.55 -1.28
N ALA A 17 -21.90 -15.48 -0.71
CA ALA A 17 -23.35 -15.51 -0.81
C ALA A 17 -24.03 -14.40 0.02
N GLN A 18 -23.31 -13.86 1.00
CA GLN A 18 -23.86 -12.99 2.05
C GLN A 18 -23.26 -11.59 2.09
N VAL A 19 -22.41 -11.23 1.11
CA VAL A 19 -21.72 -9.92 1.06
C VAL A 19 -22.65 -8.71 1.21
N HIS A 20 -23.88 -8.81 0.68
CA HIS A 20 -24.89 -7.74 0.76
C HIS A 20 -25.47 -7.53 2.18
N ARG A 21 -25.13 -8.40 3.14
CA ARG A 21 -25.56 -8.36 4.54
C ARG A 21 -24.42 -8.04 5.51
N ILE A 22 -23.23 -7.69 5.00
CA ILE A 22 -22.06 -7.43 5.83
C ILE A 22 -22.29 -6.29 6.83
N ASP A 23 -23.12 -5.31 6.46
CA ASP A 23 -23.60 -4.23 7.32
C ASP A 23 -24.48 -4.76 8.47
N GLU A 24 -25.40 -5.69 8.19
CA GLU A 24 -26.20 -6.34 9.24
C GLU A 24 -25.32 -7.16 10.20
N VAL A 25 -24.41 -7.97 9.65
CA VAL A 25 -23.51 -8.83 10.45
C VAL A 25 -22.59 -7.97 11.31
N ALA A 26 -22.02 -6.92 10.75
CA ALA A 26 -21.09 -6.07 11.47
C ALA A 26 -21.78 -5.13 12.46
N ALA A 27 -23.07 -4.82 12.28
CA ALA A 27 -23.90 -4.14 13.27
C ALA A 27 -24.34 -5.07 14.42
N ALA A 28 -24.59 -6.34 14.12
CA ALA A 28 -24.97 -7.35 15.12
C ALA A 28 -23.78 -7.82 15.96
N ASN A 29 -22.58 -7.87 15.37
CA ASN A 29 -21.38 -8.34 16.05
C ASN A 29 -20.55 -7.17 16.59
N ALA A 30 -20.62 -6.94 17.91
CA ALA A 30 -19.86 -5.88 18.59
C ALA A 30 -18.33 -6.04 18.50
N ARG A 31 -17.82 -7.18 18.02
CA ARG A 31 -16.39 -7.42 17.75
C ARG A 31 -16.00 -7.18 16.29
N GLY A 32 -16.95 -6.86 15.42
CA GLY A 32 -16.76 -6.71 13.98
C GLY A 32 -16.89 -8.03 13.22
N GLY A 33 -16.62 -7.99 11.91
CA GLY A 33 -16.72 -9.14 11.01
C GLY A 33 -15.53 -9.29 10.06
N LEU A 34 -15.38 -10.49 9.50
CA LEU A 34 -14.44 -10.82 8.43
C LEU A 34 -15.23 -11.09 7.15
N LEU A 35 -14.96 -10.30 6.11
CA LEU A 35 -15.34 -10.64 4.74
C LEU A 35 -14.21 -11.45 4.11
N TRP A 36 -14.45 -12.74 3.83
CA TRP A 36 -13.51 -13.60 3.12
C TRP A 36 -13.98 -13.81 1.67
N ARG A 37 -13.06 -13.68 0.70
CA ARG A 37 -13.34 -13.78 -0.74
C ARG A 37 -12.27 -14.62 -1.43
N ASP A 38 -12.63 -15.77 -2.00
CA ASP A 38 -11.67 -16.54 -2.81
C ASP A 38 -11.42 -15.88 -4.17
N GLU A 39 -12.44 -15.20 -4.72
CA GLU A 39 -12.30 -14.32 -5.88
C GLU A 39 -12.91 -12.95 -5.59
N ALA A 40 -12.05 -11.99 -5.24
CA ALA A 40 -12.45 -10.64 -4.86
C ALA A 40 -12.66 -9.69 -6.05
N GLY A 41 -12.30 -10.11 -7.28
CA GLY A 41 -12.37 -9.28 -8.49
C GLY A 41 -13.75 -8.71 -8.77
N ASP A 42 -14.78 -9.56 -8.71
CA ASP A 42 -16.18 -9.17 -8.94
C ASP A 42 -16.71 -8.24 -7.85
N TRP A 43 -16.27 -8.46 -6.61
CA TRP A 43 -16.65 -7.59 -5.50
C TRP A 43 -16.11 -6.16 -5.68
N PHE A 44 -14.92 -5.99 -6.23
CA PHE A 44 -14.40 -4.65 -6.55
C PHE A 44 -15.26 -3.92 -7.59
N ALA A 45 -15.91 -4.64 -8.51
CA ALA A 45 -16.86 -4.03 -9.45
C ALA A 45 -18.13 -3.57 -8.74
N CYS A 46 -18.56 -4.27 -7.69
CA CYS A 46 -19.70 -3.86 -6.86
C CYS A 46 -19.40 -2.57 -6.08
N LEU A 47 -18.15 -2.31 -5.66
CA LEU A 47 -17.77 -1.06 -4.94
C LEU A 47 -18.07 0.22 -5.72
N LYS A 48 -18.14 0.16 -7.07
CA LYS A 48 -18.56 1.29 -7.92
C LYS A 48 -20.08 1.46 -7.96
N ALA A 49 -20.83 0.35 -7.98
CA ALA A 49 -22.29 0.33 -8.02
C ALA A 49 -22.91 0.66 -6.65
N GLU A 50 -22.09 0.64 -5.60
CA GLU A 50 -22.47 1.06 -4.26
C GLU A 50 -22.67 2.57 -4.17
N ASP A 51 -23.79 2.99 -3.58
CA ASP A 51 -24.05 4.38 -3.19
C ASP A 51 -22.90 4.91 -2.31
N ASP A 52 -22.60 6.22 -2.39
CA ASP A 52 -21.53 6.91 -1.66
C ASP A 52 -21.54 6.58 -0.15
N ARG A 53 -22.72 6.26 0.39
CA ARG A 53 -22.92 5.77 1.76
C ARG A 53 -22.11 4.50 2.07
N ARG A 54 -22.15 3.48 1.22
CA ARG A 54 -21.44 2.21 1.48
C ARG A 54 -19.94 2.36 1.28
N ARG A 55 -19.49 3.14 0.28
CA ARG A 55 -18.07 3.51 0.16
C ARG A 55 -17.54 4.18 1.44
N ARG A 56 -18.29 5.13 2.01
CA ARG A 56 -17.95 5.75 3.30
C ARG A 56 -17.88 4.73 4.43
N LEU A 57 -18.84 3.79 4.50
CA LEU A 57 -18.81 2.72 5.49
C LEU A 57 -17.52 1.90 5.40
N TRP A 58 -17.10 1.48 4.19
CA TRP A 58 -15.85 0.75 3.98
C TRP A 58 -14.60 1.54 4.40
N LEU A 59 -14.59 2.84 4.11
CA LEU A 59 -13.47 3.69 4.51
C LEU A 59 -13.42 3.92 6.03
N GLN A 60 -14.58 3.99 6.68
CA GLN A 60 -14.71 4.16 8.13
C GLN A 60 -14.38 2.87 8.88
N SER A 61 -14.71 1.71 8.30
CA SER A 61 -14.50 0.42 8.94
C SER A 61 -13.02 0.05 9.08
N TRP A 62 -12.16 0.58 8.22
CA TRP A 62 -10.69 0.50 8.34
C TRP A 62 -10.14 1.00 9.69
N SER A 63 -10.80 1.97 10.30
CA SER A 63 -10.45 2.53 11.62
C SER A 63 -11.50 2.24 12.68
N ALA A 64 -12.48 1.38 12.40
CA ALA A 64 -13.64 1.15 13.27
C ALA A 64 -14.32 2.46 13.74
N GLY A 65 -14.36 3.48 12.86
CA GLY A 65 -14.89 4.81 13.18
C GLY A 65 -14.01 5.68 14.11
N PHE A 66 -12.88 5.18 14.64
CA PHE A 66 -11.98 6.01 15.45
C PHE A 66 -11.31 7.11 14.62
N GLY A 67 -11.45 8.37 15.07
CA GLY A 67 -10.83 9.55 14.46
C GLY A 67 -11.67 10.28 13.42
N ALA A 68 -12.85 9.77 13.05
CA ALA A 68 -13.88 10.55 12.37
C ALA A 68 -14.83 11.17 13.42
N GLN A 69 -15.52 12.27 13.10
CA GLN A 69 -16.67 12.77 13.90
C GLN A 69 -17.88 11.80 13.88
N ALA A 70 -17.64 10.52 13.66
CA ALA A 70 -18.67 9.49 13.72
C ALA A 70 -19.06 9.29 15.18
N ALA A 71 -20.36 9.32 15.47
CA ALA A 71 -20.84 8.90 16.77
C ALA A 71 -20.44 7.43 16.99
N VAL A 72 -19.89 7.11 18.16
CA VAL A 72 -19.47 5.74 18.55
C VAL A 72 -20.59 4.69 18.34
N ALA A 73 -21.85 5.14 18.26
CA ALA A 73 -23.02 4.32 17.93
C ALA A 73 -23.01 3.72 16.51
N GLU A 74 -22.25 4.30 15.58
CA GLU A 74 -22.15 3.88 14.16
C GLU A 74 -20.80 3.23 13.82
N SER A 75 -19.93 3.00 14.81
CA SER A 75 -18.62 2.39 14.61
C SER A 75 -18.74 0.90 14.26
N VAL A 76 -18.32 0.55 13.05
CA VAL A 76 -18.30 -0.82 12.53
C VAL A 76 -16.86 -1.20 12.18
N ALA A 77 -16.40 -2.40 12.57
CA ALA A 77 -15.09 -2.92 12.17
C ALA A 77 -15.28 -4.09 11.19
N VAL A 78 -14.70 -3.98 9.99
CA VAL A 78 -14.73 -5.06 9.00
C VAL A 78 -13.30 -5.31 8.51
N SER A 79 -12.82 -6.52 8.71
CA SER A 79 -11.61 -7.03 8.06
C SER A 79 -12.00 -7.62 6.72
N ILE A 80 -11.22 -7.36 5.70
CA ILE A 80 -11.43 -7.92 4.36
C ILE A 80 -10.18 -8.69 4.00
N LEU A 81 -10.36 -9.95 3.66
CA LEU A 81 -9.30 -10.82 3.19
C LEU A 81 -9.79 -11.50 1.92
N GLY A 82 -8.99 -11.44 0.86
CA GLY A 82 -9.34 -12.18 -0.33
C GLY A 82 -8.19 -12.40 -1.29
N ALA A 83 -8.41 -13.35 -2.19
CA ALA A 83 -7.55 -13.60 -3.33
C ALA A 83 -8.16 -12.96 -4.58
N VAL A 84 -7.30 -12.51 -5.48
CA VAL A 84 -7.70 -11.84 -6.71
C VAL A 84 -6.61 -12.00 -7.76
N GLN A 85 -7.01 -12.15 -9.01
CA GLN A 85 -6.07 -12.16 -10.12
C GLN A 85 -5.48 -10.74 -10.30
N PRO A 86 -4.16 -10.59 -10.48
CA PRO A 86 -3.54 -9.27 -10.64
C PRO A 86 -4.23 -8.41 -11.72
N GLU A 87 -4.69 -9.01 -12.80
CA GLU A 87 -5.36 -8.36 -13.92
C GLU A 87 -6.68 -7.69 -13.50
N GLN A 88 -7.37 -8.23 -12.50
CA GLN A 88 -8.63 -7.69 -11.98
C GLN A 88 -8.39 -6.48 -11.04
N LEU A 89 -7.18 -6.29 -10.50
CA LEU A 89 -6.85 -5.16 -9.61
C LEU A 89 -6.84 -3.80 -10.31
N GLY A 90 -6.62 -3.76 -11.63
CA GLY A 90 -6.58 -2.50 -12.37
C GLY A 90 -7.85 -1.66 -12.21
N ARG A 91 -9.01 -2.32 -12.08
CA ARG A 91 -10.30 -1.64 -11.82
C ARG A 91 -10.37 -1.04 -10.43
N LEU A 92 -9.98 -1.80 -9.40
CA LEU A 92 -9.88 -1.30 -8.03
C LEU A 92 -8.98 -0.06 -7.97
N PHE A 93 -7.87 -0.07 -8.72
CA PHE A 93 -6.91 1.04 -8.70
C PHE A 93 -7.44 2.29 -9.42
N LEU A 94 -8.31 2.14 -10.42
CA LEU A 94 -8.99 3.24 -11.09
C LEU A 94 -10.12 3.85 -10.24
N GLU A 95 -10.96 2.99 -9.69
CA GLU A 95 -12.29 3.38 -9.18
C GLU A 95 -12.33 3.43 -7.64
N GLY A 96 -11.35 2.80 -6.99
CA GLY A 96 -11.27 2.60 -5.55
C GLY A 96 -9.90 2.93 -4.97
N GLU A 97 -9.17 3.91 -5.52
CA GLU A 97 -7.79 4.25 -5.12
C GLU A 97 -7.64 4.47 -3.60
N ASP A 98 -8.63 5.11 -2.97
CA ASP A 98 -8.69 5.31 -1.52
C ASP A 98 -8.77 4.00 -0.72
N LEU A 99 -9.58 3.04 -1.16
CA LEU A 99 -9.66 1.70 -0.57
C LEU A 99 -8.39 0.89 -0.89
N ALA A 100 -7.91 0.96 -2.13
CA ALA A 100 -6.68 0.32 -2.59
C ALA A 100 -5.48 0.72 -1.71
N ALA A 101 -5.36 2.01 -1.39
CA ALA A 101 -4.30 2.54 -0.55
C ALA A 101 -4.30 1.99 0.90
N ARG A 102 -5.35 1.29 1.33
CA ARG A 102 -5.46 0.70 2.68
C ARG A 102 -5.17 -0.81 2.72
N TYR A 103 -5.23 -1.51 1.59
CA TYR A 103 -4.99 -2.96 1.60
C TYR A 103 -3.50 -3.30 1.81
N LEU A 104 -3.27 -4.42 2.49
CA LEU A 104 -1.96 -5.09 2.50
C LEU A 104 -1.92 -6.06 1.33
N TYR A 105 -0.90 -5.92 0.48
CA TYR A 105 -0.74 -6.74 -0.71
C TYR A 105 0.29 -7.85 -0.49
N ALA A 106 -0.11 -9.09 -0.72
CA ALA A 106 0.78 -10.25 -0.72
C ALA A 106 0.76 -10.89 -2.10
N TRP A 107 1.93 -10.94 -2.75
CA TRP A 107 2.10 -11.64 -4.02
C TRP A 107 3.33 -12.54 -3.96
N PRO A 108 3.28 -13.59 -3.12
CA PRO A 108 4.41 -14.48 -2.93
C PRO A 108 4.72 -15.25 -4.22
N HIS A 109 5.98 -15.66 -4.36
CA HIS A 109 6.36 -16.62 -5.40
C HIS A 109 5.60 -17.92 -5.22
N GLN A 110 5.31 -18.60 -6.33
CA GLN A 110 4.67 -19.90 -6.30
C GLN A 110 5.50 -20.85 -5.40
N PRO A 111 4.88 -21.43 -4.36
CA PRO A 111 5.59 -22.36 -3.49
C PRO A 111 6.04 -23.59 -4.30
N PRO A 112 7.15 -24.24 -3.91
CA PRO A 112 7.55 -25.49 -4.53
C PRO A 112 6.44 -26.54 -4.38
N PHE A 113 6.29 -27.41 -5.38
CA PHE A 113 5.34 -28.52 -5.31
C PHE A 113 5.58 -29.36 -4.06
N ARG A 114 4.51 -29.62 -3.31
CA ARG A 114 4.51 -30.56 -2.19
C ARG A 114 3.46 -31.62 -2.44
N SER A 115 3.85 -32.89 -2.28
CA SER A 115 2.94 -34.02 -2.37
C SER A 115 1.92 -33.97 -1.23
N ILE A 116 0.64 -34.13 -1.55
CA ILE A 116 -0.42 -34.32 -0.56
C ILE A 116 -0.18 -35.62 0.21
N VAL A 117 0.26 -36.67 -0.49
CA VAL A 117 0.59 -37.96 0.12
C VAL A 117 1.78 -37.79 1.05
N GLY A 118 1.58 -38.09 2.33
CA GLY A 118 2.59 -37.98 3.38
C GLY A 118 2.80 -36.57 3.92
N SER A 119 2.02 -35.57 3.48
CA SER A 119 2.02 -34.27 4.14
C SER A 119 1.44 -34.41 5.55
N PRO A 120 2.11 -33.92 6.60
CA PRO A 120 1.56 -33.94 7.94
C PRO A 120 0.28 -33.10 7.96
N SER A 121 -0.75 -33.59 8.65
CA SER A 121 -1.91 -32.76 8.96
C SER A 121 -1.45 -31.53 9.76
N PRO A 122 -1.91 -30.33 9.45
CA PRO A 122 -1.61 -29.16 10.26
C PRO A 122 -2.15 -29.35 11.68
N ASP A 123 -1.39 -28.90 12.68
CA ASP A 123 -1.86 -28.85 14.07
C ASP A 123 -2.71 -27.59 14.28
N ASP A 124 -3.94 -27.64 13.76
CA ASP A 124 -4.88 -26.53 13.84
C ASP A 124 -5.36 -26.28 15.28
N ALA A 125 -5.25 -27.28 16.16
CA ALA A 125 -5.76 -27.20 17.53
C ALA A 125 -4.97 -26.19 18.38
N GLU A 126 -3.64 -26.20 18.28
CA GLU A 126 -2.81 -25.22 18.99
C GLU A 126 -3.06 -23.80 18.47
N ALA A 127 -3.08 -23.61 17.15
CA ALA A 127 -3.33 -22.32 16.54
C ALA A 127 -4.70 -21.76 16.93
N LEU A 128 -5.75 -22.59 16.87
CA LEU A 128 -7.11 -22.21 17.25
C LEU A 128 -7.20 -21.85 18.74
N ASN A 129 -6.50 -22.58 19.61
CA ASN A 129 -6.46 -22.26 21.04
C ASN A 129 -5.82 -20.88 21.28
N ARG A 130 -4.68 -20.60 20.65
CA ARG A 130 -4.00 -19.29 20.74
C ARG A 130 -4.90 -18.15 20.25
N LEU A 131 -5.55 -18.32 19.10
CA LEU A 131 -6.51 -17.33 18.58
C LEU A 131 -7.72 -17.14 19.50
N SER A 132 -8.24 -18.22 20.09
CA SER A 132 -9.35 -18.17 21.05
C SER A 132 -8.98 -17.38 22.32
N ARG A 133 -7.73 -17.47 22.77
CA ARG A 133 -7.24 -16.66 23.90
C ARG A 133 -7.25 -15.17 23.58
N ILE A 134 -6.83 -14.79 22.38
CA ILE A 134 -6.89 -13.41 21.90
C ILE A 134 -8.35 -12.94 21.86
N ALA A 135 -9.23 -13.72 21.24
CA ALA A 135 -10.66 -13.39 21.10
C ALA A 135 -11.35 -13.14 22.45
N ARG A 136 -10.98 -13.89 23.50
CA ARG A 136 -11.50 -13.69 24.86
C ARG A 136 -10.96 -12.43 25.55
N LYS A 137 -9.86 -11.86 25.09
CA LYS A 137 -9.16 -10.74 25.75
C LYS A 137 -9.37 -9.38 25.08
N VAL A 138 -9.56 -9.34 23.76
CA VAL A 138 -9.58 -8.08 22.97
C VAL A 138 -10.80 -7.18 23.18
N GLY A 139 -11.85 -7.65 23.85
CA GLY A 139 -13.04 -6.86 24.16
C GLY A 139 -13.99 -6.69 22.98
N THR A 140 -14.59 -5.51 22.85
CA THR A 140 -15.52 -5.12 21.77
C THR A 140 -15.12 -3.78 21.15
N ILE A 141 -15.77 -3.33 20.08
CA ILE A 141 -15.51 -2.01 19.47
C ILE A 141 -15.77 -0.87 20.47
N ARG A 142 -16.76 -1.01 21.37
CA ARG A 142 -17.13 0.00 22.36
C ARG A 142 -16.26 -0.04 23.62
N ASP A 143 -15.71 -1.21 23.92
CA ASP A 143 -14.80 -1.44 25.05
C ASP A 143 -13.62 -2.30 24.56
N PRO A 144 -12.70 -1.69 23.78
CA PRO A 144 -11.59 -2.44 23.19
C PRO A 144 -10.47 -2.61 24.20
N LEU A 145 -9.73 -3.71 24.07
CA LEU A 145 -8.42 -3.83 24.70
C LEU A 145 -7.49 -2.76 24.12
N VAL A 146 -7.10 -1.81 24.95
CA VAL A 146 -6.15 -0.76 24.57
C VAL A 146 -4.72 -1.28 24.74
N LEU A 147 -3.99 -1.35 23.64
CA LEU A 147 -2.56 -1.63 23.63
C LEU A 147 -1.79 -0.30 23.55
N LEU A 148 -0.93 -0.05 24.54
CA LEU A 148 -0.10 1.15 24.60
C LEU A 148 1.27 0.89 23.97
N VAL A 149 1.78 1.87 23.24
CA VAL A 149 3.16 1.84 22.72
C VAL A 149 4.07 2.51 23.73
N ASP A 150 5.14 1.83 24.14
CA ASP A 150 6.14 2.42 25.06
C ASP A 150 7.08 3.40 24.33
N GLU A 151 7.89 4.15 25.09
CA GLU A 151 8.84 5.13 24.51
C GLU A 151 9.81 4.50 23.50
N ARG A 152 10.21 3.23 23.71
CA ARG A 152 11.14 2.53 22.83
C ARG A 152 10.44 2.13 21.52
N GLY A 153 9.17 1.73 21.60
CA GLY A 153 8.31 1.48 20.44
C GLY A 153 8.02 2.77 19.66
N LEU A 154 7.75 3.89 20.34
CA LEU A 154 7.56 5.19 19.70
C LEU A 154 8.81 5.67 18.97
N SER A 155 9.99 5.50 19.57
CA SER A 155 11.27 5.83 18.91
C SER A 155 11.48 5.03 17.62
N ALA A 156 11.16 3.73 17.62
CA ALA A 156 11.23 2.90 16.41
C ALA A 156 10.20 3.32 15.35
N LEU A 157 8.98 3.68 15.76
CA LEU A 157 7.95 4.20 14.87
C LEU A 157 8.35 5.54 14.23
N ASP A 158 8.95 6.45 14.98
CA ASP A 158 9.39 7.74 14.44
C ASP A 158 10.54 7.59 13.44
N ALA A 159 11.48 6.67 13.69
CA ALA A 159 12.53 6.34 12.72
C ALA A 159 11.93 5.81 11.40
N PHE A 160 10.94 4.91 11.49
CA PHE A 160 10.20 4.42 10.33
C PHE A 160 9.48 5.56 9.58
N ARG A 161 8.79 6.46 10.31
CA ARG A 161 8.09 7.60 9.71
C ARG A 161 9.03 8.54 8.96
N ALA A 162 10.24 8.77 9.48
CA ALA A 162 11.26 9.56 8.80
C ALA A 162 11.68 8.90 7.46
N ASN A 163 11.88 7.58 7.44
CA ASN A 163 12.23 6.83 6.24
C ASN A 163 11.10 6.85 5.19
N VAL A 164 9.86 6.68 5.62
CA VAL A 164 8.68 6.78 4.74
C VAL A 164 8.54 8.20 4.19
N HIS A 165 8.73 9.23 5.02
CA HIS A 165 8.69 10.62 4.57
C HIS A 165 9.74 10.91 3.49
N ALA A 166 10.96 10.42 3.65
CA ALA A 166 11.99 10.52 2.62
C ALA A 166 11.59 9.79 1.32
N SER A 167 11.04 8.58 1.44
CA SER A 167 10.58 7.77 0.29
C SER A 167 9.38 8.39 -0.45
N LEU A 168 8.48 9.06 0.26
CA LEU A 168 7.28 9.70 -0.32
C LEU A 168 7.63 10.77 -1.35
N ARG A 169 8.80 11.40 -1.24
CA ARG A 169 9.27 12.41 -2.20
C ARG A 169 9.42 11.87 -3.63
N GLU A 170 9.56 10.56 -3.78
CA GLU A 170 9.79 9.90 -5.06
C GLU A 170 8.59 9.09 -5.56
N ALA A 171 7.58 8.88 -4.71
CA ALA A 171 6.36 8.17 -5.07
C ALA A 171 5.28 9.11 -5.57
N GLU A 172 4.37 8.57 -6.39
CA GLU A 172 3.26 9.32 -6.96
C GLU A 172 2.02 8.39 -7.03
N GLY A 173 0.82 8.97 -6.95
CA GLY A 173 -0.45 8.26 -7.13
C GLY A 173 -0.69 7.19 -6.06
N LEU A 174 -1.17 6.02 -6.47
CA LEU A 174 -1.53 4.94 -5.54
C LEU A 174 -0.37 4.50 -4.63
N GLU A 175 0.87 4.49 -5.12
CA GLU A 175 2.04 4.14 -4.31
C GLU A 175 2.29 5.16 -3.19
N GLU A 176 2.15 6.45 -3.52
CA GLU A 176 2.23 7.55 -2.53
C GLU A 176 1.10 7.43 -1.51
N ALA A 177 -0.14 7.23 -1.97
CA ALA A 177 -1.31 7.09 -1.12
C ALA A 177 -1.17 5.90 -0.16
N TRP A 178 -0.70 4.75 -0.66
CA TRP A 178 -0.47 3.53 0.12
C TRP A 178 0.64 3.72 1.16
N MET A 179 1.78 4.28 0.77
CA MET A 179 2.87 4.58 1.71
C MET A 179 2.43 5.59 2.78
N GLY A 180 1.60 6.56 2.42
CA GLY A 180 0.98 7.51 3.35
C GLY A 180 0.14 6.83 4.44
N LYS A 181 -0.44 5.64 4.18
CA LYS A 181 -1.17 4.83 5.17
C LYS A 181 -0.28 3.88 5.97
N GLY A 182 0.98 3.68 5.55
CA GLY A 182 1.91 2.72 6.12
C GLY A 182 2.11 2.85 7.64
N HIS A 183 2.23 4.08 8.17
CA HIS A 183 2.44 4.32 9.61
C HIS A 183 1.32 3.74 10.47
N GLY A 184 0.05 3.97 10.10
CA GLY A 184 -1.09 3.40 10.83
C GLY A 184 -1.16 1.89 10.68
N THR A 185 -0.74 1.35 9.54
CA THR A 185 -0.69 -0.10 9.29
C THR A 185 0.39 -0.78 10.13
N VAL A 186 1.58 -0.19 10.22
CA VAL A 186 2.69 -0.72 11.04
C VAL A 186 2.29 -0.81 12.51
N VAL A 187 1.64 0.21 13.07
CA VAL A 187 1.16 0.16 14.47
C VAL A 187 0.15 -0.97 14.68
N ARG A 188 -0.78 -1.18 13.75
CA ARG A 188 -1.73 -2.31 13.80
C ARG A 188 -1.01 -3.66 13.73
N LEU A 189 -0.04 -3.80 12.82
CA LEU A 189 0.79 -5.00 12.71
C LEU A 189 1.55 -5.27 14.03
N ALA A 190 2.12 -4.23 14.65
CA ALA A 190 2.81 -4.37 15.94
C ALA A 190 1.88 -4.87 17.05
N GLY A 191 0.64 -4.36 17.10
CA GLY A 191 -0.39 -4.84 18.02
C GLY A 191 -0.78 -6.30 17.76
N ILE A 192 -0.93 -6.70 16.50
CA ILE A 192 -1.19 -8.10 16.13
C ILE A 192 -0.04 -9.00 16.58
N LEU A 193 1.22 -8.61 16.32
CA LEU A 193 2.39 -9.38 16.74
C LEU A 193 2.49 -9.51 18.26
N GLU A 194 2.18 -8.45 19.00
CA GLU A 194 2.15 -8.48 20.47
C GLU A 194 1.06 -9.45 20.98
N LEU A 195 -0.14 -9.42 20.40
CA LEU A 195 -1.22 -10.34 20.77
C LEU A 195 -0.88 -11.80 20.44
N LEU A 196 -0.27 -12.05 19.28
CA LEU A 196 0.16 -13.38 18.87
C LEU A 196 1.22 -13.94 19.82
N GLU A 197 2.24 -13.15 20.15
CA GLU A 197 3.26 -13.56 21.13
C GLU A 197 2.61 -13.84 22.49
N TRP A 198 1.84 -12.87 23.01
CA TRP A 198 1.19 -12.99 24.31
C TRP A 198 0.36 -14.28 24.39
N SER A 199 -0.38 -14.60 23.33
CA SER A 199 -1.21 -15.81 23.28
C SER A 199 -0.40 -17.11 23.40
N ALA A 200 0.86 -17.10 22.95
CA ALA A 200 1.78 -18.22 23.02
C ALA A 200 2.36 -18.43 24.42
N THR A 201 2.47 -17.36 25.24
CA THR A 201 3.08 -17.44 26.58
C THR A 201 2.28 -18.25 27.60
N GLY A 202 0.99 -18.47 27.36
CA GLY A 202 0.12 -19.09 28.34
C GLY A 202 -0.28 -18.19 29.52
N SER A 203 0.24 -16.96 29.61
CA SER A 203 0.01 -16.02 30.72
C SER A 203 -1.44 -15.58 30.87
N THR A 204 -1.87 -15.37 32.12
CA THR A 204 -3.18 -14.78 32.48
C THR A 204 -3.12 -13.25 32.59
N SER A 205 -1.93 -12.69 32.74
CA SER A 205 -1.70 -11.24 32.70
C SER A 205 -2.10 -10.67 31.33
N PRO A 206 -2.57 -9.42 31.26
CA PRO A 206 -2.83 -8.77 29.97
C PRO A 206 -1.53 -8.67 29.14
N PRO A 207 -1.65 -8.52 27.80
CA PRO A 207 -0.51 -8.20 26.94
C PRO A 207 0.24 -6.97 27.46
N GLY A 208 1.55 -6.93 27.20
CA GLY A 208 2.40 -5.83 27.65
C GLY A 208 2.21 -4.58 26.80
N HIS A 209 3.06 -3.59 27.05
CA HIS A 209 3.20 -2.47 26.12
C HIS A 209 3.89 -2.94 24.83
N ILE A 210 3.50 -2.36 23.70
CA ILE A 210 4.17 -2.53 22.41
C ILE A 210 5.52 -1.83 22.50
N GLY A 211 6.56 -2.62 22.75
CA GLY A 211 7.94 -2.16 22.82
C GLY A 211 8.64 -2.11 21.47
N ARG A 212 9.94 -1.78 21.51
CA ARG A 212 10.84 -1.72 20.34
C ARG A 212 10.75 -2.97 19.47
N GLU A 213 10.90 -4.15 20.06
CA GLU A 213 11.00 -5.41 19.29
C GLU A 213 9.76 -5.68 18.43
N ARG A 214 8.55 -5.43 18.98
CA ARG A 214 7.30 -5.63 18.26
C ARG A 214 7.11 -4.58 17.16
N MET A 215 7.50 -3.34 17.43
CA MET A 215 7.47 -2.28 16.44
C MET A 215 8.46 -2.55 15.29
N GLU A 216 9.71 -2.88 15.60
CA GLU A 216 10.73 -3.22 14.60
C GLU A 216 10.34 -4.46 13.78
N GLY A 217 9.73 -5.48 14.40
CA GLY A 217 9.19 -6.64 13.68
C GLY A 217 8.06 -6.27 12.71
N ALA A 218 7.16 -5.37 13.12
CA ALA A 218 6.09 -4.87 12.25
C ALA A 218 6.62 -4.01 11.09
N VAL A 219 7.60 -3.15 11.36
CA VAL A 219 8.31 -2.37 10.33
C VAL A 219 8.98 -3.31 9.34
N ALA A 220 9.74 -4.31 9.82
CA ALA A 220 10.43 -5.27 8.98
C ALA A 220 9.45 -6.05 8.08
N LEU A 221 8.30 -6.48 8.63
CA LEU A 221 7.26 -7.15 7.85
C LEU A 221 6.66 -6.23 6.76
N TRP A 222 6.39 -4.97 7.10
CA TRP A 222 5.86 -4.01 6.14
C TRP A 222 6.86 -3.67 5.04
N GLU A 223 8.11 -3.37 5.40
CA GLU A 223 9.17 -2.96 4.46
C GLU A 223 9.69 -4.10 3.60
N SER A 224 9.81 -5.30 4.17
CA SER A 224 10.49 -6.43 3.51
C SER A 224 9.53 -7.38 2.80
N TYR A 225 8.25 -7.41 3.18
CA TYR A 225 7.26 -8.32 2.60
C TYR A 225 6.13 -7.58 1.87
N PHE A 226 5.41 -6.69 2.55
CA PHE A 226 4.24 -6.05 1.94
C PHE A 226 4.60 -4.97 0.92
N ARG A 227 5.59 -4.13 1.21
CA ARG A 227 6.00 -3.04 0.30
C ARG A 227 6.53 -3.57 -1.04
N PRO A 228 7.43 -4.57 -1.12
CA PRO A 228 7.90 -5.09 -2.40
C PRO A 228 6.77 -5.70 -3.24
N HIS A 229 5.82 -6.40 -2.60
CA HIS A 229 4.65 -6.95 -3.29
C HIS A 229 3.70 -5.85 -3.79
N ALA A 230 3.41 -4.84 -2.97
CA ALA A 230 2.60 -3.70 -3.35
C ALA A 230 3.23 -2.94 -4.52
N THR A 231 4.52 -2.59 -4.43
CA THR A 231 5.26 -1.93 -5.52
C THR A 231 5.23 -2.79 -6.79
N ALA A 232 5.44 -4.11 -6.71
CA ALA A 232 5.38 -4.98 -7.88
C ALA A 232 4.00 -4.99 -8.55
N LEU A 233 2.91 -4.99 -7.77
CA LEU A 233 1.55 -4.91 -8.30
C LEU A 233 1.26 -3.53 -8.90
N PHE A 234 1.55 -2.44 -8.18
CA PHE A 234 1.34 -1.07 -8.69
C PHE A 234 2.17 -0.82 -9.96
N MET A 235 3.37 -1.40 -10.03
CA MET A 235 4.21 -1.36 -11.22
C MET A 235 3.66 -2.17 -12.38
N GLN A 236 2.68 -3.05 -12.22
CA GLN A 236 2.16 -3.88 -13.32
C GLN A 236 0.73 -3.53 -13.70
N THR A 237 -0.11 -3.15 -12.73
CA THR A 237 -1.56 -3.07 -12.89
C THR A 237 -2.12 -1.67 -12.65
N ALA A 238 -1.34 -0.75 -12.07
CA ALA A 238 -1.80 0.62 -11.86
C ALA A 238 -1.95 1.35 -13.21
N PRO A 239 -3.15 1.92 -13.48
CA PRO A 239 -3.35 2.80 -14.61
C PRO A 239 -2.47 4.02 -14.40
N THR A 240 -1.64 4.32 -15.40
CA THR A 240 -0.72 5.45 -15.36
C THR A 240 -0.97 6.31 -16.58
N SER A 241 -1.13 7.61 -16.37
CA SER A 241 -1.14 8.56 -17.47
C SER A 241 0.23 8.55 -18.16
N THR A 242 0.27 8.91 -19.45
CA THR A 242 1.55 9.05 -20.18
C THR A 242 2.52 9.98 -19.45
N GLU A 243 2.02 10.98 -18.71
CA GLU A 243 2.84 11.87 -17.89
C GLU A 243 3.45 11.20 -16.66
N LEU A 244 2.67 10.40 -15.94
CA LEU A 244 3.18 9.59 -14.82
C LEU A 244 4.23 8.59 -15.32
N GLN A 245 3.98 7.96 -16.47
CA GLN A 245 4.93 7.05 -17.11
C GLN A 245 6.21 7.76 -17.53
N ALA A 246 6.10 8.97 -18.09
CA ALA A 246 7.25 9.81 -18.43
C ALA A 246 8.06 10.17 -17.18
N ARG A 247 7.42 10.62 -16.10
CA ARG A 247 8.11 10.91 -14.82
C ARG A 247 8.79 9.67 -14.24
N ARG A 248 8.10 8.52 -14.25
CA ARG A 248 8.65 7.25 -13.77
C ARG A 248 9.87 6.81 -14.59
N ALA A 249 9.78 6.88 -15.92
CA ALA A 249 10.88 6.58 -16.81
C ALA A 249 12.06 7.55 -16.60
N ALA A 250 11.82 8.85 -16.45
CA ALA A 250 12.86 9.82 -16.12
C ALA A 250 13.55 9.53 -14.78
N ARG A 251 12.77 9.19 -13.75
CA ARG A 251 13.29 8.79 -12.42
C ARG A 251 14.15 7.53 -12.52
N TRP A 252 13.70 6.50 -13.24
CA TRP A 252 14.49 5.29 -13.46
C TRP A 252 15.79 5.55 -14.24
N LEU A 253 15.74 6.41 -15.28
CA LEU A 253 16.94 6.80 -16.02
C LEU A 253 17.97 7.48 -15.10
N ARG A 254 17.50 8.37 -14.22
CA ARG A 254 18.32 9.05 -13.21
C ARG A 254 18.88 8.08 -12.18
N SER A 255 18.05 7.27 -11.54
CA SER A 255 18.48 6.38 -10.44
C SER A 255 19.47 5.30 -10.90
N ARG A 256 19.39 4.88 -12.17
CA ARG A 256 20.32 3.92 -12.77
C ARG A 256 21.52 4.57 -13.49
N GLY A 257 21.59 5.90 -13.51
CA GLY A 257 22.67 6.66 -14.17
C GLY A 257 22.83 6.30 -15.66
N LYS A 258 21.72 5.99 -16.36
CA LYS A 258 21.78 5.55 -17.76
C LYS A 258 22.20 6.72 -18.64
N ARG A 259 23.22 6.52 -19.48
CA ARG A 259 23.61 7.49 -20.52
C ARG A 259 22.91 7.23 -21.86
N HIS A 260 22.62 5.97 -22.11
CA HIS A 260 21.94 5.49 -23.32
C HIS A 260 20.88 4.48 -22.93
N VAL A 261 19.75 4.50 -23.65
CA VAL A 261 18.66 3.58 -23.42
C VAL A 261 17.96 3.22 -24.72
N THR A 262 17.52 1.97 -24.82
CA THR A 262 16.65 1.52 -25.90
C THR A 262 15.18 1.60 -25.49
N ARG A 263 14.29 1.67 -26.47
CA ARG A 263 12.84 1.57 -26.23
C ARG A 263 12.46 0.35 -25.38
N GLU A 264 13.10 -0.79 -25.63
CA GLU A 264 12.79 -2.03 -24.92
C GLU A 264 13.30 -2.02 -23.47
N GLN A 265 14.42 -1.35 -23.19
CA GLN A 265 14.89 -1.13 -21.82
C GLN A 265 13.95 -0.18 -21.05
N VAL A 266 13.51 0.92 -21.66
CA VAL A 266 12.49 1.80 -21.05
C VAL A 266 11.23 0.99 -20.74
N ARG A 267 10.75 0.19 -21.70
CA ARG A 267 9.53 -0.60 -21.54
C ARG A 267 9.66 -1.69 -20.47
N ARG A 268 10.76 -2.46 -20.47
CA ARG A 268 10.93 -3.62 -19.56
C ARG A 268 11.45 -3.23 -18.19
N GLU A 269 12.51 -2.43 -18.14
CA GLU A 269 13.23 -2.11 -16.90
C GLU A 269 12.69 -0.81 -16.27
N GLY A 270 12.36 0.20 -17.08
CA GLY A 270 11.89 1.49 -16.58
C GLY A 270 10.40 1.56 -16.26
N LEU A 271 9.58 0.84 -17.03
CA LEU A 271 8.12 0.84 -16.92
C LEU A 271 7.53 -0.51 -16.51
N GLY A 272 8.36 -1.54 -16.26
CA GLY A 272 7.89 -2.84 -15.77
C GLY A 272 6.92 -3.58 -16.72
N ARG A 273 6.94 -3.28 -18.02
CA ARG A 273 6.01 -3.78 -19.05
C ARG A 273 4.54 -3.34 -18.90
N THR A 274 4.27 -2.26 -18.17
CA THR A 274 2.92 -1.65 -18.07
C THR A 274 2.37 -1.15 -19.40
N VAL A 275 3.25 -0.86 -20.36
CA VAL A 275 2.89 -0.39 -21.70
C VAL A 275 3.36 -1.33 -22.79
N ASN A 276 2.61 -1.34 -23.89
CA ASN A 276 3.01 -1.98 -25.13
C ASN A 276 4.10 -1.16 -25.85
N ALA A 277 4.51 -1.61 -27.04
CA ALA A 277 5.56 -0.96 -27.80
C ALA A 277 5.24 0.51 -28.15
N PHE A 278 4.01 0.77 -28.60
CA PHE A 278 3.53 2.10 -28.97
C PHE A 278 3.43 3.05 -27.77
N GLY A 279 2.93 2.55 -26.63
CA GLY A 279 2.90 3.34 -25.39
C GLY A 279 4.31 3.73 -24.91
N ALA A 280 5.30 2.84 -25.07
CA ALA A 280 6.69 3.19 -24.79
C ALA A 280 7.22 4.29 -25.72
N ASP A 281 6.82 4.31 -26.99
CA ASP A 281 7.14 5.40 -27.92
C ASP A 281 6.49 6.72 -27.50
N GLN A 282 5.24 6.71 -27.04
CA GLN A 282 4.57 7.90 -26.50
C GLN A 282 5.29 8.46 -25.27
N VAL A 283 5.75 7.58 -24.38
CA VAL A 283 6.55 7.98 -23.21
C VAL A 283 7.88 8.59 -23.64
N LEU A 284 8.59 7.96 -24.58
CA LEU A 284 9.85 8.48 -25.12
C LEU A 284 9.67 9.83 -25.82
N TYR A 285 8.59 10.00 -26.58
CA TYR A 285 8.24 11.27 -27.21
C TYR A 285 7.98 12.34 -26.15
N ARG A 286 7.27 12.00 -25.08
CA ARG A 286 7.03 12.93 -23.98
C ARG A 286 8.34 13.31 -23.28
N LEU A 287 9.21 12.35 -22.99
CA LEU A 287 10.54 12.61 -22.42
C LEU A 287 11.41 13.49 -23.33
N ARG A 288 11.33 13.28 -24.66
CA ARG A 288 12.01 14.13 -25.65
C ARG A 288 11.49 15.55 -25.61
N SER A 289 10.17 15.74 -25.57
CA SER A 289 9.57 17.07 -25.46
C SER A 289 9.95 17.80 -24.16
N ALA A 290 10.28 17.04 -23.10
CA ALA A 290 10.78 17.56 -21.83
C ALA A 290 12.32 17.68 -21.78
N ASN A 291 13.04 17.49 -22.89
CA ASN A 291 14.49 17.50 -22.99
C ASN A 291 15.21 16.50 -22.05
N VAL A 292 14.54 15.41 -21.68
CA VAL A 292 15.10 14.33 -20.84
C VAL A 292 15.92 13.36 -21.70
N VAL A 293 15.45 13.06 -22.91
CA VAL A 293 16.12 12.15 -23.84
C VAL A 293 16.15 12.74 -25.25
N ARG A 294 17.11 12.29 -26.06
CA ARG A 294 17.22 12.65 -27.47
C ARG A 294 17.47 11.40 -28.31
N GLU A 295 16.80 11.29 -29.44
CA GLU A 295 16.99 10.17 -30.36
C GLU A 295 18.37 10.28 -31.04
N VAL A 296 19.10 9.16 -31.10
CA VAL A 296 20.38 9.07 -31.79
C VAL A 296 20.11 8.68 -33.26
N PRO A 297 20.36 9.56 -34.25
CA PRO A 297 19.91 9.39 -35.64
C PRO A 297 20.39 8.09 -36.31
N ASP A 298 21.54 7.55 -35.90
CA ASP A 298 22.14 6.36 -36.53
C ASP A 298 22.01 5.06 -35.72
N GLY A 299 21.37 5.13 -34.54
CA GLY A 299 21.27 4.02 -33.60
C GLY A 299 22.63 3.44 -33.18
N TRP A 300 22.63 2.36 -32.40
CA TRP A 300 23.84 1.54 -32.21
C TRP A 300 23.84 0.40 -33.23
N ARG A 301 24.91 0.31 -34.03
CA ARG A 301 25.11 -0.76 -35.02
C ARG A 301 26.15 -1.76 -34.50
N ALA A 302 25.70 -2.88 -33.93
CA ALA A 302 26.53 -4.09 -33.97
C ALA A 302 26.53 -4.60 -35.42
N THR A 303 27.73 -4.85 -35.93
CA THR A 303 28.08 -5.39 -37.24
C THR A 303 26.96 -6.28 -37.84
N GLY A 304 26.19 -5.74 -38.79
CA GLY A 304 25.24 -6.49 -39.61
C GLY A 304 23.77 -6.57 -39.17
N GLY A 305 23.33 -5.87 -38.11
CA GLY A 305 21.93 -5.89 -37.63
C GLY A 305 21.07 -4.66 -38.02
N ARG A 306 19.74 -4.79 -37.92
CA ARG A 306 18.78 -3.66 -37.99
C ARG A 306 19.13 -2.64 -36.90
N PRO A 307 19.24 -1.33 -37.21
CA PRO A 307 19.59 -0.32 -36.22
C PRO A 307 18.61 -0.36 -35.05
N THR A 308 19.14 -0.43 -33.83
CA THR A 308 18.33 -0.37 -32.62
C THR A 308 18.08 1.10 -32.28
N ASN A 309 16.81 1.51 -32.20
CA ASN A 309 16.43 2.87 -31.79
C ASN A 309 16.99 3.16 -30.40
N MET A 310 18.08 3.93 -30.40
CA MET A 310 18.85 4.29 -29.21
C MET A 310 18.56 5.74 -28.85
N TRP A 311 18.37 5.98 -27.57
CA TRP A 311 18.10 7.30 -27.01
C TRP A 311 19.24 7.68 -26.08
N GLU A 312 19.79 8.87 -26.27
CA GLU A 312 20.75 9.48 -25.38
C GLU A 312 20.00 10.19 -24.25
N VAL A 313 20.44 9.99 -23.01
CA VAL A 313 19.84 10.59 -21.81
C VAL A 313 20.58 11.89 -21.51
N ASN A 314 19.83 12.97 -21.27
CA ASN A 314 20.41 14.27 -20.96
C ASN A 314 21.35 14.18 -19.74
N PRO A 315 22.64 14.51 -19.86
CA PRO A 315 23.59 14.43 -18.74
C PRO A 315 23.16 15.27 -17.53
N ALA A 316 22.42 16.36 -17.75
CA ALA A 316 21.91 17.21 -16.68
C ALA A 316 20.95 16.49 -15.72
N LEU A 317 20.33 15.37 -16.13
CA LEU A 317 19.49 14.55 -15.24
C LEU A 317 20.26 13.97 -14.05
N ALA A 318 21.58 13.80 -14.15
CA ALA A 318 22.42 13.35 -13.05
C ALA A 318 22.76 14.48 -12.06
N HIS A 319 22.57 15.75 -12.44
CA HIS A 319 23.09 16.92 -11.72
C HIS A 319 22.02 17.75 -11.00
N THR A 320 20.73 17.38 -11.07
CA THR A 320 19.68 18.14 -10.37
C THR A 320 19.59 17.77 -8.88
N GLU A 321 20.56 18.25 -8.09
CA GLU A 321 20.30 18.58 -6.69
C GLU A 321 19.43 19.86 -6.62
N GLY A 322 18.57 19.92 -5.60
CA GLY A 322 17.50 20.90 -5.38
C GLY A 322 17.51 22.19 -6.20
N VAL A 323 16.44 22.42 -6.96
CA VAL A 323 16.14 23.76 -7.49
C VAL A 323 15.74 24.64 -6.30
N PRO A 324 16.46 25.74 -6.00
CA PRO A 324 15.92 26.78 -5.14
C PRO A 324 14.87 27.53 -5.95
N GLU A 325 13.68 27.66 -5.35
CA GLU A 325 12.61 28.53 -5.79
C GLU A 325 13.14 29.97 -5.88
N ARG A 326 13.49 30.43 -7.08
CA ARG A 326 13.77 31.85 -7.32
C ARG A 326 12.51 32.53 -7.85
N ALA A 327 11.82 33.10 -6.87
CA ALA A 327 10.83 34.16 -6.92
C ALA A 327 10.79 34.98 -8.22
N GLU A 328 9.64 34.93 -8.89
CA GLU A 328 9.08 36.12 -9.51
C GLU A 328 8.82 37.17 -8.42
N ARG A 329 9.54 38.29 -8.47
CA ARG A 329 9.01 39.58 -8.04
C ARG A 329 9.43 40.67 -9.00
N ALA A 330 8.46 41.10 -9.80
CA ALA A 330 8.37 42.44 -10.33
C ALA A 330 8.45 43.46 -9.19
N GLY A 331 9.15 44.57 -9.42
CA GLY A 331 9.31 45.62 -8.41
C GLY A 331 10.16 46.79 -8.93
N THR A 332 9.58 47.55 -9.85
CA THR A 332 9.58 49.02 -9.91
C THR A 332 10.81 49.75 -9.34
N SER A 333 11.64 50.31 -10.23
CA SER A 333 12.62 51.34 -9.90
C SER A 333 11.94 52.64 -9.43
N PRO A 334 12.40 53.28 -8.34
CA PRO A 334 12.21 54.72 -8.12
C PRO A 334 13.44 55.51 -8.62
N PRO A 335 13.29 56.81 -8.95
CA PRO A 335 14.37 57.61 -9.55
C PRO A 335 15.37 58.10 -8.49
N PRO A 336 16.58 58.52 -8.90
CA PRO A 336 17.61 58.98 -7.98
C PRO A 336 17.32 60.42 -7.51
N SER A 337 17.25 60.61 -6.20
CA SER A 337 17.37 61.91 -5.55
C SER A 337 18.85 62.29 -5.44
N GLY A 338 19.25 63.35 -6.15
CA GLY A 338 20.56 63.99 -6.02
C GLY A 338 20.70 64.80 -4.71
N PRO A 339 21.93 65.19 -4.33
CA PRO A 339 22.20 65.78 -3.03
C PRO A 339 22.13 67.32 -3.03
N GLY A 340 21.70 67.91 -1.91
CA GLY A 340 22.16 69.25 -1.47
C GLY A 340 21.06 70.30 -1.25
N LYS A 341 20.61 70.46 -0.01
CA LYS A 341 21.07 71.49 0.95
C LYS A 341 20.35 71.34 2.28
#